data_AF-A0A564ZL91-F1
#
_entry.id   AF-A0A564ZL91-F1
#
_cell.length_a   1.000
_cell.length_b   1.000
_cell.length_c   1.000
_cell.angle_alpha   90.00
_cell.angle_beta   90.00
_cell.angle_gamma   90.00
#
_symmetry.space_group_name_H-M   'P 1'
#
loop_
_entity.id
_entity.type
_entity.pdbx_description
1 polymer ?
#
loop_
_entity_poly.entity_id
_entity_poly.type
_entity_poly.pdbx_seq_one_letter_code
_entity_poly.pdbx_strand_id
1 'polypeptide(L)' 'MGKVELIEQQIKELSPEELSQLRAWFLEFNWAQWDHQFERDVAAGTLDALAEKALRDHAAGKTTPL' A
#
# COMPACT_ATOMS: atom_id res chain seq x y z
N MET A 1 -14.77 22.24 -10.91
CA MET A 1 -14.77 21.17 -9.90
C MET A 1 -14.46 19.86 -10.58
N GLY A 2 -13.35 19.25 -10.20
CA GLY A 2 -12.95 17.90 -10.59
C GLY A 2 -13.67 16.85 -9.76
N LYS A 3 -13.60 15.60 -10.22
CA LYS A 3 -14.20 14.44 -9.55
C LYS A 3 -13.71 14.27 -8.11
N VAL A 4 -12.43 14.49 -7.87
CA VAL A 4 -11.81 14.33 -6.53
C VAL A 4 -12.32 15.39 -5.56
N GLU A 5 -12.35 16.65 -5.97
CA GLU A 5 -12.84 17.77 -5.16
C GLU A 5 -14.31 17.56 -4.72
N LEU A 6 -15.15 16.99 -5.59
CA LEU A 6 -16.54 16.65 -5.24
C LEU A 6 -16.60 15.55 -4.16
N ILE A 7 -15.78 14.50 -4.29
CA ILE A 7 -15.70 13.42 -3.30
C ILE A 7 -15.22 13.97 -1.95
N GLU A 8 -14.21 14.86 -1.94
CA GLU A 8 -13.75 15.50 -0.70
C GLU A 8 -14.85 16.30 0.01
N GLN A 9 -15.71 16.98 -0.74
CA GLN A 9 -16.87 17.67 -0.16
C GLN A 9 -17.87 16.70 0.45
N GLN A 10 -18.21 15.63 -0.26
CA GLN A 10 -19.11 14.58 0.26
C GLN A 10 -18.55 13.92 1.52
N ILE A 11 -17.23 13.68 1.57
CA ILE A 11 -16.57 13.12 2.76
C ILE A 11 -16.68 14.07 3.97
N LYS A 12 -16.59 15.39 3.76
CA LYS A 12 -16.72 16.39 4.82
C LYS A 12 -18.14 16.48 5.40
N GLU A 13 -19.14 16.06 4.64
CA GLU A 13 -20.55 16.07 5.05
C GLU A 13 -20.94 14.80 5.83
N LEU A 14 -20.08 13.78 5.88
CA LEU A 14 -20.35 12.54 6.59
C LEU A 14 -20.42 12.75 8.10
N SER A 15 -21.36 12.03 8.73
CA SER A 15 -21.36 11.88 10.18
C SER A 15 -20.11 11.13 10.66
N PRO A 16 -19.75 11.23 11.97
CA PRO A 16 -18.61 10.49 12.50
C PRO A 16 -18.66 8.98 12.28
N GLU A 17 -19.87 8.39 12.30
CA GLU A 17 -20.11 6.96 12.08
C GLU A 17 -19.86 6.58 10.62
N GLU A 18 -20.46 7.32 9.67
CA GLU A 18 -20.26 7.09 8.23
C GLU A 18 -18.79 7.29 7.84
N LEU A 19 -18.12 8.29 8.43
CA LEU A 19 -16.70 8.52 8.20
C LEU A 19 -15.85 7.36 8.76
N SER A 20 -16.26 6.74 9.86
CA SER A 20 -15.60 5.54 10.40
C SER A 20 -15.73 4.35 9.46
N GLN A 21 -16.94 4.11 8.94
CA GLN A 21 -17.21 3.05 7.97
C GLN A 21 -16.44 3.27 6.67
N LEU A 22 -16.38 4.50 6.17
CA LEU A 22 -15.60 4.87 5.00
C LEU A 22 -14.11 4.56 5.20
N ARG A 23 -13.54 4.93 6.36
CA ARG A 23 -12.12 4.67 6.65
C ARG A 23 -11.82 3.17 6.70
N ALA A 24 -12.67 2.38 7.32
CA ALA A 24 -12.50 0.92 7.38
C ALA A 24 -12.51 0.31 5.97
N TRP A 25 -13.50 0.67 5.16
CA TRP A 25 -13.59 0.18 3.77
C TRP A 25 -12.40 0.66 2.92
N PHE A 26 -12.02 1.93 3.03
CA PHE A 26 -10.95 2.50 2.21
C PHE A 26 -9.59 1.88 2.54
N LEU A 27 -9.36 1.51 3.80
CA LEU A 27 -8.14 0.80 4.21
C LEU A 27 -8.02 -0.54 3.47
N GLU A 28 -9.07 -1.36 3.48
CA GLU A 28 -9.10 -2.65 2.78
C GLU A 28 -8.94 -2.46 1.25
N PHE A 29 -9.63 -1.48 0.68
CA PHE A 29 -9.50 -1.14 -0.73
C PHE A 29 -8.05 -0.76 -1.08
N ASN A 30 -7.42 0.08 -0.26
CA ASN A 30 -6.05 0.52 -0.49
C ASN A 30 -5.04 -0.61 -0.32
N TRP A 31 -5.23 -1.51 0.64
CA TRP A 31 -4.42 -2.73 0.78
C TRP A 31 -4.52 -3.62 -0.46
N ALA A 32 -5.73 -3.85 -0.98
CA ALA A 32 -5.91 -4.64 -2.21
C ALA A 32 -5.21 -3.98 -3.43
N GLN A 33 -5.26 -2.65 -3.54
CA GLN A 33 -4.51 -1.95 -4.59
C GLN A 33 -2.99 -2.10 -4.42
N TRP A 34 -2.50 -2.04 -3.19
CA TRP A 34 -1.09 -2.23 -2.88
C TRP A 34 -0.63 -3.65 -3.21
N ASP A 35 -1.40 -4.68 -2.85
CA ASP A 35 -1.11 -6.08 -3.19
C ASP A 35 -1.00 -6.25 -4.71
N HIS A 36 -1.95 -5.73 -5.47
CA HIS A 36 -1.91 -5.79 -6.93
C HIS A 36 -0.70 -5.07 -7.53
N GLN A 37 -0.32 -3.91 -6.98
CA GLN A 37 0.87 -3.19 -7.44
C GLN A 37 2.14 -3.98 -7.12
N PHE A 38 2.22 -4.54 -5.91
CA PHE A 38 3.35 -5.36 -5.47
C PHE A 38 3.53 -6.60 -6.36
N GLU A 39 2.46 -7.34 -6.63
CA GLU A 39 2.48 -8.51 -7.52
C GLU A 39 2.99 -8.14 -8.92
N ARG A 40 2.56 -6.99 -9.46
CA ARG A 40 3.02 -6.49 -10.76
C ARG A 40 4.50 -6.14 -10.73
N ASP A 41 4.97 -5.49 -9.68
CA ASP A 41 6.37 -5.10 -9.54
C ASP A 41 7.28 -6.32 -9.36
N VAL A 42 6.82 -7.34 -8.65
CA VAL A 42 7.49 -8.64 -8.57
C VAL A 42 7.55 -9.29 -9.96
N ALA A 43 6.43 -9.36 -10.67
CA ALA A 43 6.39 -9.96 -12.01
C ALA A 43 7.26 -9.20 -13.04
N ALA A 44 7.43 -7.88 -12.86
CA ALA A 44 8.27 -7.04 -13.69
C ALA A 44 9.77 -7.09 -13.33
N GLY A 45 10.14 -7.77 -12.22
CA GLY A 45 11.53 -7.81 -11.72
C GLY A 45 11.99 -6.49 -11.09
N THR A 46 11.08 -5.55 -10.82
CA THR A 46 11.41 -4.23 -10.24
C THR A 46 12.08 -4.36 -8.88
N LEU A 47 11.79 -5.43 -8.14
CA LEU A 47 12.30 -5.66 -6.79
C LEU A 47 13.54 -6.57 -6.73
N ASP A 48 14.02 -7.07 -7.87
CA ASP A 48 15.11 -8.06 -7.93
C ASP A 48 16.40 -7.52 -7.31
N ALA A 49 16.75 -6.27 -7.61
CA ALA A 49 17.96 -5.64 -7.06
C ALA A 49 17.92 -5.56 -5.52
N LEU A 50 16.74 -5.37 -4.93
CA LEU A 50 16.55 -5.37 -3.47
C LEU A 50 16.69 -6.78 -2.90
N ALA A 51 16.08 -7.77 -3.57
CA ALA A 51 16.18 -9.18 -3.18
C ALA A 51 17.64 -9.67 -3.22
N GLU A 52 18.37 -9.39 -4.29
CA GLU A 52 19.77 -9.75 -4.41
C GLU A 52 20.64 -9.08 -3.33
N LYS A 53 20.37 -7.80 -3.03
CA LYS A 53 21.09 -7.11 -1.96
C LYS A 53 20.85 -7.78 -0.62
N ALA A 54 19.59 -8.09 -0.29
CA ALA A 54 19.24 -8.77 0.95
C ALA A 54 19.96 -10.13 1.07
N LEU A 55 20.01 -10.90 -0.02
CA LEU A 55 20.73 -12.18 -0.06
C LEU A 55 22.24 -12.00 0.16
N ARG A 56 22.86 -11.01 -0.48
CA ARG A 56 24.29 -10.70 -0.28
C ARG A 56 24.60 -10.28 1.16
N ASP A 57 23.78 -9.42 1.74
CA ASP A 57 23.98 -8.95 3.11
C ASP A 57 23.76 -10.08 4.13
N HIS A 58 22.78 -10.96 3.90
CA HIS A 58 22.58 -12.15 4.72
C HIS A 58 23.78 -13.11 4.65
N ALA A 59 24.26 -13.42 3.44
CA ALA A 59 25.45 -14.25 3.25
C ALA A 59 26.71 -13.64 3.89
N ALA A 60 26.78 -12.31 3.98
CA ALA A 60 27.86 -11.59 4.64
C ALA A 60 27.70 -11.48 6.17
N GLY A 61 26.68 -12.11 6.76
CA GLY A 61 26.43 -12.06 8.21
C GLY A 61 25.95 -10.70 8.71
N LYS A 62 25.40 -9.85 7.84
CA LYS A 62 24.92 -8.49 8.19
C LYS A 62 23.44 -8.44 8.55
N THR A 63 22.86 -9.57 8.93
CA THR A 63 21.46 -9.70 9.35
C THR A 63 21.38 -10.18 10.79
N THR A 64 20.37 -9.74 11.53
CA THR A 64 20.04 -10.30 12.84
C THR A 64 19.01 -11.42 12.70
N PRO A 65 18.98 -12.38 13.65
CA PRO A 65 17.87 -13.33 13.74
C PRO A 65 16.52 -12.61 13.84
N LEU A 66 15.48 -13.23 13.29
CA LEU A 66 14.09 -12.80 13.41
C LEU A 66 13.56 -13.01 14.83
#